data_AF-A0A137QQE3-F1
#
_entry.id   AF-A0A137QQE3-F1
#
_cell.length_a   1.000
_cell.length_b   1.000
_cell.length_c   1.000
_cell.angle_alpha   90.00
_cell.angle_beta   90.00
_cell.angle_gamma   90.00
#
_symmetry.space_group_name_H-M   'P 1'
#
loop_
_entity.id
_entity.type
_entity.pdbx_description
1 polymer ?
#
loop_
_entity_poly.entity_id
_entity_poly.type
_entity_poly.pdbx_seq_one_letter_code
_entity_poly.pdbx_strand_id
1 'polypeptide(L)'
;MSETKSRSILAIAAATLATGVLAYVVYFDYKRRNDAQFRRKLRKEKKRVDKTAAQERETSSSTGGAVPSGNVTPEMLRAALDQVKLEEPPSNTEEKEAYFMTQVGMGEQLAAQGSAFYLPAAIAFYKALRVYPSPVELIVIYQKTVPEPLFKLIIDLTNMDVSAPSSPKVKPKVEAVEEEGSVDGEGASSPTGSGPPSETSSHEWDKLTDPDTAS
;
A
#
# COMPACT_ATOMS: atom_id res chain seq x y z
N MET A 1 22.42 -38.79 -71.62
CA MET A 1 23.51 -38.72 -70.61
C MET A 1 23.76 -37.31 -70.05
N SER A 2 23.19 -36.22 -70.59
CA SER A 2 23.40 -34.86 -70.02
C SER A 2 22.45 -34.52 -68.86
N GLU A 3 21.19 -34.96 -68.91
CA GLU A 3 20.17 -34.75 -67.85
C GLU A 3 20.65 -35.15 -66.44
N THR A 4 21.27 -36.32 -66.30
CA THR A 4 21.76 -36.82 -65.02
C THR A 4 22.95 -36.00 -64.50
N LYS A 5 23.84 -35.55 -65.38
CA LYS A 5 24.98 -34.70 -65.01
C LYS A 5 24.53 -33.32 -64.53
N SER A 6 23.54 -32.71 -65.20
CA SER A 6 22.99 -31.41 -64.79
C SER A 6 22.30 -31.47 -63.43
N ARG A 7 21.54 -32.55 -63.14
CA ARG A 7 20.90 -32.76 -61.82
C ARG A 7 21.94 -32.99 -60.72
N SER A 8 23.01 -33.74 -61.00
CA SER A 8 24.10 -33.93 -60.04
C SER A 8 24.86 -32.63 -59.76
N ILE A 9 25.15 -31.83 -60.79
CA ILE A 9 25.82 -30.52 -60.62
C ILE A 9 24.93 -29.57 -59.80
N LEU A 10 23.63 -29.53 -60.07
CA LEU A 10 22.69 -28.70 -59.32
C LEU A 10 22.55 -29.15 -57.86
N ALA A 11 22.51 -30.46 -57.60
CA ALA A 11 22.45 -31.01 -56.25
C ALA A 11 23.71 -30.69 -55.44
N ILE A 12 24.89 -30.80 -56.07
CA ILE A 12 26.17 -30.45 -55.44
C ILE A 12 26.23 -28.94 -55.15
N ALA A 13 25.81 -28.09 -56.09
CA ALA A 13 25.76 -26.65 -55.90
C ALA A 13 24.79 -26.22 -54.79
N ALA A 14 23.62 -26.86 -54.71
CA ALA A 14 22.66 -26.61 -53.64
C ALA A 14 23.21 -27.06 -52.26
N ALA A 15 23.88 -28.21 -52.21
CA ALA A 15 24.47 -28.73 -50.98
C ALA A 15 25.62 -27.84 -50.46
N THR A 16 26.47 -27.31 -51.35
CA THR A 16 27.56 -26.41 -50.96
C THR A 16 27.04 -25.07 -50.47
N LEU A 17 26.02 -24.50 -51.13
CA LEU A 17 25.36 -23.28 -50.67
C LEU A 17 24.69 -23.47 -49.30
N ALA A 18 23.93 -24.56 -49.11
CA ALA A 18 23.29 -24.86 -47.84
C ALA A 18 24.31 -25.00 -46.70
N THR A 19 25.44 -25.67 -46.96
CA THR A 19 26.52 -25.83 -45.98
C THR A 19 27.18 -24.49 -45.63
N GLY A 20 27.40 -23.62 -46.62
CA GLY A 20 27.93 -22.27 -46.39
C GLY A 20 27.00 -21.41 -45.53
N VAL A 21 25.69 -21.49 -45.76
CA VAL A 21 24.70 -20.77 -44.95
C VAL A 21 24.67 -21.31 -43.51
N LEU A 22 24.67 -22.64 -43.33
CA LEU A 22 24.73 -23.26 -42.00
C LEU A 22 26.00 -22.86 -41.24
N ALA A 23 27.16 -22.91 -41.89
CA ALA A 23 28.42 -22.49 -41.30
C ALA A 23 28.41 -21.00 -40.89
N TYR A 24 27.81 -20.14 -41.72
CA TYR A 24 27.67 -18.72 -41.40
C TYR A 24 26.73 -18.47 -40.21
N VAL A 25 25.60 -19.18 -40.14
CA VAL A 25 24.66 -19.09 -39.00
C VAL A 25 25.33 -19.52 -37.69
N VAL A 26 26.09 -20.63 -37.70
CA VAL A 26 26.85 -21.09 -36.53
C VAL A 26 27.94 -20.08 -36.14
N TYR A 27 28.70 -19.57 -37.11
CA TYR A 27 29.72 -18.54 -36.86
C TYR A 27 29.11 -17.26 -36.29
N PHE A 28 27.98 -16.82 -36.82
CA PHE A 28 27.32 -15.60 -36.38
C PHE A 28 26.73 -15.73 -34.97
N ASP A 29 26.09 -16.86 -34.65
CA ASP A 29 25.61 -17.10 -33.28
C ASP A 29 26.77 -17.23 -32.28
N TYR A 30 27.89 -17.84 -32.68
CA TYR A 30 29.13 -17.86 -31.87
C TYR A 30 29.68 -16.45 -31.63
N LYS A 31 29.79 -15.64 -32.69
CA LYS A 31 30.27 -14.25 -32.61
C LYS A 31 29.36 -13.38 -31.74
N ARG A 32 28.04 -13.58 -31.83
CA ARG A 32 27.05 -12.89 -30.99
C ARG A 32 27.11 -13.32 -29.52
N ARG A 33 27.27 -14.61 -29.23
CA ARG A 33 27.27 -15.13 -27.86
C ARG A 33 28.60 -14.91 -27.12
N ASN A 34 29.70 -14.69 -27.85
CA ASN A 34 31.03 -14.55 -27.27
C ASN A 34 31.55 -13.10 -27.17
N ASP A 35 30.64 -12.12 -27.04
CA ASP A 35 31.03 -10.73 -26.78
C ASP A 35 31.60 -10.57 -25.35
N ALA A 36 32.92 -10.45 -25.27
CA ALA A 36 33.69 -10.40 -24.02
C ALA A 36 33.37 -9.16 -23.17
N GLN A 37 32.97 -8.05 -23.80
CA GLN A 37 32.63 -6.82 -23.08
C GLN A 37 31.33 -6.97 -22.30
N PHE A 38 30.33 -7.66 -22.86
CA PHE A 38 29.06 -7.94 -22.18
C PHE A 38 29.23 -8.88 -20.99
N ARG A 39 30.04 -9.94 -21.13
CA ARG A 39 30.35 -10.86 -20.01
C ARG A 39 31.14 -10.18 -18.90
N ARG A 40 32.04 -9.25 -19.23
CA ARG A 40 32.77 -8.43 -18.24
C ARG A 40 31.83 -7.47 -17.53
N LYS A 41 30.88 -6.84 -18.24
CA LYS A 41 29.82 -6.02 -17.62
C LYS A 41 28.93 -6.86 -16.71
N LEU A 42 28.42 -8.01 -17.16
CA LEU A 42 27.63 -8.91 -16.33
C LEU A 42 28.38 -9.43 -15.10
N ARG A 43 29.68 -9.75 -15.22
CA ARG A 43 30.50 -10.14 -14.06
C ARG A 43 30.74 -8.98 -13.10
N LYS A 44 30.90 -7.75 -13.61
CA LYS A 44 31.06 -6.55 -12.79
C LYS A 44 29.75 -6.20 -12.08
N GLU A 45 28.62 -6.26 -12.77
CA GLU A 45 27.29 -6.07 -12.21
C GLU A 45 26.95 -7.18 -11.20
N LYS A 46 27.16 -8.46 -11.53
CA LYS A 46 26.98 -9.56 -10.56
C LYS A 46 27.86 -9.40 -9.32
N LYS A 47 29.14 -9.04 -9.47
CA LYS A 47 30.02 -8.78 -8.33
C LYS A 47 29.56 -7.58 -7.48
N ARG A 48 28.94 -6.56 -8.10
CA ARG A 48 28.34 -5.44 -7.35
C ARG A 48 27.09 -5.88 -6.60
N VAL A 49 26.20 -6.62 -7.25
CA VAL A 49 24.98 -7.16 -6.64
C VAL A 49 25.30 -8.15 -5.52
N ASP A 50 26.27 -9.04 -5.70
CA ASP A 50 26.70 -9.99 -4.67
C ASP A 50 27.38 -9.25 -3.50
N LYS A 51 28.12 -8.17 -3.76
CA LYS A 51 28.72 -7.33 -2.71
C LYS A 51 27.67 -6.51 -1.96
N THR A 52 26.67 -5.95 -2.63
CA THR A 52 25.57 -5.24 -1.97
C THR A 52 24.68 -6.21 -1.19
N ALA A 53 24.39 -7.40 -1.72
CA ALA A 53 23.63 -8.43 -1.02
C ALA A 53 24.40 -9.03 0.16
N ALA A 54 25.73 -9.19 0.06
CA ALA A 54 26.57 -9.59 1.19
C ALA A 54 26.63 -8.50 2.26
N GLN A 55 26.75 -7.23 1.85
CA GLN A 55 26.70 -6.09 2.77
C GLN A 55 25.32 -5.97 3.44
N GLU A 56 24.22 -6.20 2.72
CA GLU A 56 22.86 -6.28 3.28
C GLU A 56 22.73 -7.43 4.30
N ARG A 57 23.35 -8.60 4.05
CA ARG A 57 23.33 -9.74 4.98
C ARG A 57 24.20 -9.51 6.23
N GLU A 58 25.35 -8.87 6.10
CA GLU A 58 26.23 -8.53 7.24
C GLU A 58 25.66 -7.38 8.09
N THR A 59 24.95 -6.42 7.47
CA THR A 59 24.23 -5.35 8.20
C THR A 59 22.97 -5.87 8.88
N SER A 60 22.40 -7.00 8.42
CA SER A 60 21.22 -7.63 9.04
C SER A 60 21.52 -8.44 10.30
N SER A 61 22.79 -8.68 10.62
CA SER A 61 23.17 -9.55 11.75
C SER A 61 23.81 -8.83 12.94
N SER A 62 24.07 -7.51 12.85
CA SER A 62 24.86 -6.80 13.87
C SER A 62 24.27 -5.52 14.47
N THR A 63 23.09 -5.03 14.04
CA THR A 63 22.51 -3.86 14.71
C THR A 63 20.98 -3.80 14.64
N GLY A 64 20.32 -3.87 15.79
CA GLY A 64 18.98 -3.33 15.94
C GLY A 64 19.04 -1.82 15.69
N GLY A 65 18.45 -1.37 14.58
CA GLY A 65 18.35 0.05 14.23
C GLY A 65 18.58 0.33 12.75
N ALA A 66 17.49 0.67 12.06
CA ALA A 66 17.41 1.42 10.80
C ALA A 66 18.06 0.87 9.48
N VAL A 67 17.21 0.19 8.69
CA VAL A 67 16.96 0.25 7.21
C VAL A 67 18.14 0.46 6.23
N PRO A 68 18.28 -0.39 5.19
CA PRO A 68 17.76 0.00 3.88
C PRO A 68 16.98 -1.12 3.16
N SER A 69 15.67 -1.22 3.37
CA SER A 69 14.75 -1.78 2.38
C SER A 69 14.53 -0.70 1.31
N GLY A 70 15.02 -0.96 0.09
CA GLY A 70 14.91 -0.10 -1.10
C GLY A 70 14.03 1.14 -0.98
N ASN A 71 14.65 2.26 -0.60
CA ASN A 71 14.16 3.64 -0.61
C ASN A 71 12.81 3.97 0.04
N VAL A 72 12.26 3.14 0.92
CA VAL A 72 11.10 3.55 1.71
C VAL A 72 11.60 4.33 2.93
N THR A 73 11.62 5.67 2.83
CA THR A 73 12.08 6.54 3.92
C THR A 73 10.97 6.73 4.98
N PRO A 74 11.33 6.98 6.25
CA PRO A 74 10.33 7.29 7.28
C PRO A 74 9.54 8.57 6.98
N GLU A 75 10.05 9.46 6.13
CA GLU A 75 9.32 10.63 5.64
C GLU A 75 8.17 10.22 4.70
N MET A 76 8.43 9.30 3.77
CA MET A 76 7.39 8.76 2.88
C MET A 76 6.27 8.05 3.66
N LEU A 77 6.62 7.35 4.74
CA LEU A 77 5.62 6.72 5.62
C LEU A 77 4.74 7.77 6.31
N ARG A 78 5.32 8.86 6.82
CA ARG A 78 4.54 9.95 7.43
C ARG A 78 3.61 10.61 6.43
N ALA A 79 4.13 10.95 5.25
CA ALA A 79 3.33 11.56 4.19
C ALA A 79 2.16 10.65 3.76
N ALA A 80 2.41 9.33 3.67
CA ALA A 80 1.35 8.36 3.40
C ALA A 80 0.32 8.29 4.54
N LEU A 81 0.74 8.28 5.80
CA LEU A 81 -0.18 8.30 6.94
C LEU A 81 -1.05 9.55 6.97
N ASP A 82 -0.50 10.72 6.67
CA ASP A 82 -1.26 11.97 6.61
C ASP A 82 -2.37 11.90 5.55
N GLN A 83 -2.10 11.28 4.41
CA GLN A 83 -3.11 11.02 3.38
C GLN A 83 -4.19 10.05 3.87
N VAL A 84 -3.79 8.96 4.54
CA VAL A 84 -4.75 7.98 5.10
C VAL A 84 -5.60 8.58 6.22
N LYS A 85 -5.06 9.50 7.01
CA LYS A 85 -5.79 10.21 8.07
C LYS A 85 -6.81 11.21 7.51
N LEU A 86 -6.58 11.73 6.31
CA LEU A 86 -7.52 12.60 5.62
C LEU A 86 -8.73 11.82 5.08
N GLU A 87 -8.54 10.55 4.72
CA GLU A 87 -9.61 9.64 4.35
C GLU A 87 -10.37 9.18 5.61
N GLU A 88 -11.60 9.67 5.79
CA GLU A 88 -12.45 9.20 6.87
C GLU A 88 -12.93 7.77 6.56
N PRO A 89 -12.73 6.80 7.48
CA PRO A 89 -13.23 5.45 7.28
C PRO A 89 -14.76 5.44 7.26
N PRO A 90 -15.38 4.46 6.60
CA PRO A 90 -16.83 4.33 6.60
C PRO A 90 -17.39 4.20 8.02
N SER A 91 -18.60 4.70 8.22
CA SER A 91 -19.21 4.79 9.56
C SER A 91 -20.01 3.54 9.93
N ASN A 92 -20.77 2.98 8.99
CA ASN A 92 -21.61 1.82 9.24
C ASN A 92 -20.86 0.48 9.14
N THR A 93 -21.42 -0.56 9.74
CA THR A 93 -20.77 -1.89 9.82
C THR A 93 -20.59 -2.54 8.44
N GLU A 94 -21.60 -2.47 7.58
CA GLU A 94 -21.58 -3.10 6.26
C GLU A 94 -20.51 -2.47 5.33
N GLU A 95 -20.43 -1.14 5.32
CA GLU A 95 -19.42 -0.40 4.57
C GLU A 95 -18.01 -0.63 5.14
N LYS A 96 -17.86 -0.80 6.46
CA LYS A 96 -16.57 -1.17 7.07
C LYS A 96 -16.11 -2.54 6.62
N GLU A 97 -17.00 -3.52 6.57
CA GLU A 97 -16.69 -4.85 6.06
C GLU A 97 -16.30 -4.80 4.57
N ALA A 98 -17.06 -4.08 3.74
CA ALA A 98 -16.74 -3.90 2.33
C ALA A 98 -15.39 -3.19 2.11
N TYR A 99 -15.13 -2.13 2.90
CA TYR A 99 -13.86 -1.41 2.88
C TYR A 99 -12.70 -2.30 3.29
N PHE A 100 -12.86 -3.05 4.38
CA PHE A 100 -11.88 -4.03 4.84
C PHE A 100 -11.52 -5.02 3.73
N MET A 101 -12.52 -5.66 3.11
CA MET A 101 -12.29 -6.62 2.03
C MET A 101 -11.56 -5.98 0.85
N THR A 102 -11.95 -4.76 0.47
CA THR A 102 -11.32 -4.00 -0.61
C THR A 102 -9.85 -3.70 -0.30
N GLN A 103 -9.55 -3.24 0.92
CA GLN A 103 -8.20 -2.91 1.34
C GLN A 103 -7.30 -4.15 1.45
N VAL A 104 -7.81 -5.26 2.01
CA VAL A 104 -7.06 -6.52 2.07
C VAL A 104 -6.76 -7.03 0.67
N GLY A 105 -7.76 -7.10 -0.21
CA GLY A 105 -7.57 -7.53 -1.60
C GLY A 105 -6.58 -6.66 -2.36
N MET A 106 -6.64 -5.33 -2.17
CA MET A 106 -5.67 -4.39 -2.77
C MET A 106 -4.26 -4.62 -2.22
N GLY A 107 -4.12 -4.80 -0.89
CA GLY A 107 -2.85 -5.09 -0.23
C GLY A 107 -2.21 -6.37 -0.75
N GLU A 108 -2.99 -7.44 -0.89
CA GLU A 108 -2.54 -8.73 -1.44
C GLU A 108 -2.12 -8.61 -2.91
N GLN A 109 -2.93 -7.95 -3.73
CA GLN A 109 -2.62 -7.74 -5.15
C GLN A 109 -1.32 -6.93 -5.34
N LEU A 110 -1.10 -5.90 -4.52
CA LEU A 110 0.13 -5.10 -4.55
C LEU A 110 1.33 -5.88 -4.02
N ALA A 111 1.16 -6.66 -2.96
CA ALA A 111 2.21 -7.53 -2.43
C ALA A 111 2.69 -8.55 -3.47
N ALA A 112 1.78 -9.09 -4.27
CA ALA A 112 2.10 -10.04 -5.35
C ALA A 112 2.95 -9.43 -6.48
N GLN A 113 2.96 -8.10 -6.65
CA GLN A 113 3.78 -7.41 -7.65
C GLN A 113 5.24 -7.24 -7.24
N GLY A 114 5.58 -7.60 -5.99
CA GLY A 114 6.95 -7.61 -5.48
C GLY A 114 7.33 -6.36 -4.69
N SER A 115 8.61 -6.28 -4.31
CA SER A 115 9.11 -5.36 -3.28
C SER A 115 8.91 -3.87 -3.61
N ALA A 116 8.83 -3.50 -4.88
CA ALA A 116 8.55 -2.12 -5.31
C ALA A 116 7.17 -1.62 -4.86
N PHE A 117 6.22 -2.53 -4.62
CA PHE A 117 4.85 -2.24 -4.23
C PHE A 117 4.56 -2.52 -2.75
N TYR A 118 5.59 -2.80 -1.94
CA TYR A 118 5.38 -3.10 -0.52
C TYR A 118 4.89 -1.89 0.28
N LEU A 119 5.33 -0.67 -0.03
CA LEU A 119 4.79 0.53 0.63
C LEU A 119 3.28 0.71 0.38
N PRO A 120 2.78 0.75 -0.87
CA PRO A 120 1.35 0.88 -1.10
C PRO A 120 0.56 -0.34 -0.60
N ALA A 121 1.13 -1.55 -0.62
CA ALA A 121 0.51 -2.71 0.01
C ALA A 121 0.36 -2.53 1.54
N ALA A 122 1.42 -2.07 2.23
CA ALA A 122 1.41 -1.83 3.67
C ALA A 122 0.37 -0.78 4.06
N ILE A 123 0.20 0.27 3.25
CA ILE A 123 -0.83 1.29 3.42
C ILE A 123 -2.22 0.67 3.38
N ALA A 124 -2.50 -0.21 2.41
CA ALA A 124 -3.79 -0.89 2.30
C ALA A 124 -4.06 -1.80 3.52
N PHE A 125 -3.08 -2.61 3.93
CA PHE A 125 -3.20 -3.42 5.15
C PHE A 125 -3.39 -2.59 6.43
N TYR A 126 -2.73 -1.44 6.54
CA TYR A 126 -2.93 -0.50 7.64
C TYR A 126 -4.33 0.12 7.63
N LYS A 127 -4.87 0.47 6.45
CA LYS A 127 -6.27 0.91 6.33
C LYS A 127 -7.25 -0.15 6.78
N ALA A 128 -7.02 -1.42 6.42
CA ALA A 128 -7.82 -2.54 6.89
C ALA A 128 -7.78 -2.70 8.42
N LEU A 129 -6.60 -2.52 9.04
CA LEU A 129 -6.44 -2.57 10.50
C LEU A 129 -7.28 -1.53 11.24
N ARG A 130 -7.49 -0.34 10.67
CA ARG A 130 -8.26 0.76 11.31
C ARG A 130 -9.76 0.48 11.43
N VAL A 131 -10.30 -0.41 10.58
CA VAL A 131 -11.73 -0.73 10.55
C VAL A 131 -12.04 -2.11 11.14
N TYR A 132 -11.02 -2.91 11.43
CA TYR A 132 -11.18 -4.26 11.94
C TYR A 132 -11.41 -4.25 13.47
N PRO A 133 -12.39 -5.00 14.00
CA PRO A 133 -12.75 -4.95 15.43
C PRO A 133 -11.68 -5.51 16.36
N SER A 134 -10.81 -6.42 15.89
CA SER A 134 -9.76 -7.09 16.68
C SER A 134 -8.39 -6.94 16.02
N PRO A 135 -7.79 -5.73 16.02
CA PRO A 135 -6.59 -5.44 15.22
C PRO A 135 -5.39 -6.33 15.59
N VAL A 136 -5.29 -6.80 16.84
CA VAL A 136 -4.23 -7.72 17.30
C VAL A 136 -4.32 -9.08 16.58
N GLU A 137 -5.52 -9.63 16.41
CA GLU A 137 -5.73 -10.89 15.70
C GLU A 137 -5.32 -10.76 14.24
N LEU A 138 -5.72 -9.65 13.61
CA LEU A 138 -5.38 -9.39 12.21
C LEU A 138 -3.86 -9.22 12.01
N ILE A 139 -3.17 -8.57 12.95
CA ILE A 139 -1.70 -8.47 12.95
C ILE A 139 -1.05 -9.86 13.00
N VAL A 140 -1.56 -10.78 13.82
CA VAL A 140 -1.04 -12.15 13.90
C VAL A 140 -1.24 -12.91 12.59
N ILE A 141 -2.36 -12.69 11.90
CA ILE A 141 -2.61 -13.27 10.58
C ILE A 141 -1.59 -12.72 9.58
N TYR A 142 -1.43 -11.39 9.51
CA TYR A 142 -0.45 -10.75 8.63
C TYR A 142 0.97 -11.26 8.88
N GLN A 143 1.39 -11.42 10.13
CA GLN A 143 2.70 -11.97 10.47
C GLN A 143 2.96 -13.34 9.82
N LYS A 144 1.92 -14.15 9.64
CA LYS A 144 2.00 -15.49 9.07
C LYS A 144 1.83 -15.53 7.55
N THR A 145 1.08 -14.59 6.98
CA THR A 145 0.66 -14.64 5.57
C THR A 145 1.44 -13.69 4.67
N VAL A 146 1.96 -12.58 5.19
CA VAL A 146 2.69 -11.59 4.39
C VAL A 146 4.21 -11.75 4.50
N PRO A 147 4.99 -11.40 3.47
CA PRO A 147 6.46 -11.39 3.55
C PRO A 147 6.97 -10.50 4.69
N GLU A 148 8.03 -10.93 5.39
CA GLU A 148 8.60 -10.21 6.53
C GLU A 148 8.94 -8.73 6.25
N PRO A 149 9.53 -8.34 5.10
CA PRO A 149 9.80 -6.93 4.80
C PRO A 149 8.52 -6.09 4.69
N LEU A 150 7.42 -6.68 4.23
CA LEU A 150 6.12 -6.03 4.14
C LEU A 150 5.46 -5.93 5.52
N PHE A 151 5.51 -7.00 6.32
CA PHE A 151 5.00 -6.99 7.69
C PHE A 151 5.66 -5.90 8.53
N LYS A 152 6.98 -5.76 8.42
CA LYS A 152 7.74 -4.71 9.11
C LYS A 152 7.22 -3.30 8.80
N LEU A 153 6.91 -3.01 7.53
CA LEU A 153 6.34 -1.73 7.13
C LEU A 153 4.95 -1.47 7.74
N ILE A 154 4.11 -2.51 7.85
CA ILE A 154 2.78 -2.40 8.50
C ILE A 154 2.94 -2.03 9.98
N ILE A 155 3.89 -2.67 10.68
CA ILE A 155 4.19 -2.38 12.09
C ILE A 155 4.76 -0.96 12.25
N ASP A 156 5.67 -0.54 11.38
CA ASP A 156 6.23 0.81 11.40
C ASP A 156 5.12 1.85 11.21
N LEU A 157 4.21 1.67 10.25
CA LEU A 157 3.03 2.53 10.06
C LEU A 157 2.14 2.60 11.31
N THR A 158 1.89 1.45 11.94
CA THR A 158 1.04 1.36 13.15
C THR A 158 1.69 2.09 14.34
N ASN A 159 2.99 1.89 14.56
CA ASN A 159 3.73 2.56 15.63
C ASN A 159 3.80 4.08 15.44
N MET A 160 3.96 4.52 14.20
CA MET A 160 3.98 5.94 13.84
C MET A 160 2.62 6.61 14.03
N ASP A 161 1.53 5.87 13.81
CA ASP A 161 0.19 6.38 14.05
C ASP A 161 -0.10 6.60 15.55
N VAL A 162 0.31 5.64 16.39
CA VAL A 162 0.15 5.74 17.86
C VAL A 162 1.04 6.85 18.45
N SER A 163 2.22 7.08 17.87
CA SER A 163 3.18 8.08 18.38
C SER A 163 2.89 9.53 17.94
N ALA A 164 2.02 9.74 16.96
CA ALA A 164 1.65 11.09 16.53
C ALA A 164 0.62 11.68 17.51
N PRO A 165 0.90 12.80 18.21
CA PRO A 165 -0.11 13.43 19.07
C PRO A 165 -1.31 13.84 18.22
N SER A 166 -2.49 13.37 18.62
CA SER A 166 -3.77 13.73 18.03
C SER A 166 -4.01 15.23 18.18
N SER A 167 -3.74 16.03 17.15
CA SER A 167 -4.20 17.41 17.09
C SER A 167 -5.73 17.39 16.95
N PRO A 168 -6.51 17.90 17.93
CA PRO A 168 -7.95 18.01 17.76
C PRO A 168 -8.25 19.09 16.71
N LYS A 169 -8.85 18.69 15.59
CA LYS A 169 -9.47 19.62 14.62
C LYS A 169 -10.62 20.34 15.32
N VAL A 170 -10.31 21.51 15.89
CA VAL A 170 -11.31 22.53 16.24
C VAL A 170 -12.04 22.90 14.95
N LYS A 171 -13.33 22.60 14.89
CA LYS A 171 -14.23 23.13 13.86
C LYS A 171 -14.44 24.62 14.14
N PRO A 172 -14.11 25.57 13.25
CA PRO A 172 -14.65 26.90 13.37
C PRO A 172 -16.06 26.90 12.75
N LYS A 173 -17.07 26.75 13.60
CA LYS A 173 -18.40 27.31 13.36
C LYS A 173 -18.24 28.80 13.68
N VAL A 174 -18.10 29.64 12.64
CA VAL A 174 -18.31 31.08 12.76
C VAL A 174 -19.37 31.47 11.74
N GLU A 175 -20.59 31.57 12.24
CA GLU A 175 -21.64 32.38 11.63
C GLU A 175 -21.47 33.80 12.15
N ALA A 176 -21.42 34.72 11.18
CA ALA A 176 -21.94 36.08 11.19
C ALA A 176 -21.29 37.14 12.10
N VAL A 177 -21.59 38.39 11.71
CA VAL A 177 -21.30 39.72 12.29
C VAL A 177 -20.07 40.38 11.62
N GLU A 178 -20.13 41.52 10.94
CA GLU A 178 -21.10 42.58 10.63
C GLU A 178 -20.44 43.45 9.53
N GLU A 179 -21.19 44.01 8.58
CA GLU A 179 -20.80 45.29 7.96
C GLU A 179 -22.03 46.20 7.85
N GLU A 180 -21.83 47.45 8.29
CA GLU A 180 -22.78 48.52 8.50
C GLU A 180 -23.33 49.14 7.20
N GLY A 181 -24.58 49.62 7.24
CA GLY A 181 -25.20 50.39 6.17
C GLY A 181 -26.55 50.98 6.58
N SER A 182 -26.50 52.20 7.12
CA SER A 182 -27.58 53.12 7.51
C SER A 182 -28.76 53.30 6.53
N VAL A 183 -29.99 53.52 7.07
CA VAL A 183 -30.88 54.70 6.85
C VAL A 183 -32.34 54.41 7.28
N ASP A 184 -32.79 55.18 8.28
CA ASP A 184 -34.10 55.77 8.62
C ASP A 184 -35.45 55.04 8.43
N GLY A 185 -36.32 55.15 9.46
CA GLY A 185 -37.76 55.37 9.25
C GLY A 185 -38.75 54.54 10.09
N GLU A 186 -39.06 55.04 11.28
CA GLU A 186 -40.37 55.08 11.98
C GLU A 186 -41.35 53.87 11.95
N GLY A 187 -41.78 53.44 13.15
CA GLY A 187 -42.98 52.60 13.29
C GLY A 187 -43.16 51.98 14.68
N ALA A 188 -43.62 52.77 15.65
CA ALA A 188 -43.97 52.30 16.98
C ALA A 188 -45.15 51.32 16.97
N SER A 189 -45.02 50.17 17.63
CA SER A 189 -46.09 49.57 18.46
C SER A 189 -45.55 48.42 19.32
N SER A 190 -45.72 48.54 20.63
CA SER A 190 -45.83 47.42 21.59
C SER A 190 -47.34 47.17 21.85
N PRO A 191 -47.83 46.22 22.70
CA PRO A 191 -47.11 45.39 23.67
C PRO A 191 -47.70 43.95 23.91
N THR A 192 -47.09 43.26 24.90
CA THR A 192 -47.64 42.24 25.83
C THR A 192 -47.53 40.74 25.50
N GLY A 193 -47.07 39.98 26.50
CA GLY A 193 -47.08 38.52 26.50
C GLY A 193 -46.17 37.89 27.56
N SER A 194 -46.51 38.06 28.84
CA SER A 194 -45.84 37.50 30.02
C SER A 194 -46.13 36.01 30.25
N GLY A 195 -45.12 35.20 30.63
CA GLY A 195 -45.31 33.95 31.39
C GLY A 195 -44.16 32.91 31.31
N PRO A 196 -43.86 32.13 32.37
CA PRO A 196 -42.53 31.56 32.68
C PRO A 196 -42.43 30.00 32.53
N PRO A 197 -41.29 29.33 32.85
CA PRO A 197 -40.96 27.97 32.39
C PRO A 197 -41.42 26.87 33.36
N SER A 198 -41.62 25.65 32.84
CA SER A 198 -41.96 24.46 33.63
C SER A 198 -40.81 23.46 33.63
N GLU A 199 -40.31 23.14 34.82
CA GLU A 199 -39.44 21.99 35.10
C GLU A 199 -40.24 20.71 35.39
N THR A 200 -39.53 19.58 35.30
CA THR A 200 -39.77 18.26 35.91
C THR A 200 -40.82 17.33 35.29
N SER A 201 -40.41 16.10 34.97
CA SER A 201 -41.10 14.88 35.42
C SER A 201 -40.22 13.64 35.16
N SER A 202 -39.64 13.15 36.25
CA SER A 202 -39.13 11.81 36.48
C SER A 202 -40.21 10.75 36.32
N HIS A 203 -39.91 9.57 35.76
CA HIS A 203 -40.58 8.31 36.10
C HIS A 203 -39.62 7.12 35.98
N GLU A 204 -39.48 6.47 37.12
CA GLU A 204 -38.76 5.25 37.48
C GLU A 204 -39.73 4.08 37.40
N TRP A 205 -39.43 3.03 36.61
CA TRP A 205 -39.98 1.66 36.62
C TRP A 205 -39.04 0.85 35.70
N ASP A 206 -38.52 -0.32 35.97
CA ASP A 206 -38.70 -1.26 37.07
C ASP A 206 -37.51 -2.24 37.00
N LYS A 207 -37.12 -2.74 38.16
CA LYS A 207 -35.99 -3.62 38.42
C LYS A 207 -36.57 -5.02 38.59
N LEU A 208 -36.10 -6.02 37.84
CA LEU A 208 -35.82 -7.40 38.32
C LEU A 208 -35.65 -8.37 37.15
N THR A 209 -34.53 -9.07 37.12
CA THR A 209 -34.51 -10.54 37.10
C THR A 209 -33.13 -10.98 37.60
N ASP A 210 -33.14 -11.50 38.83
CA ASP A 210 -31.99 -12.06 39.53
C ASP A 210 -31.58 -13.44 38.96
N PRO A 211 -30.34 -13.88 39.25
CA PRO A 211 -29.71 -15.08 38.71
C PRO A 211 -30.05 -16.38 39.47
N ASP A 212 -29.83 -17.50 38.76
CA ASP A 212 -29.48 -18.85 39.23
C ASP A 212 -30.10 -19.40 40.53
N THR A 213 -30.88 -20.48 40.40
CA THR A 213 -31.04 -21.46 41.47
C THR A 213 -31.13 -22.89 40.91
N ALA A 214 -30.06 -23.64 41.18
CA ALA A 214 -29.93 -25.08 41.46
C ALA A 214 -30.89 -26.11 40.81
N SER A 215 -30.32 -27.07 40.08
CA SER A 215 -30.13 -28.47 40.52
C SER A 215 -29.44 -29.30 39.45
#